data_AF-A0A495IX48-F1
#
_entry.id   AF-A0A495IX48-F1
#
_cell.length_a   1.000
_cell.length_b   1.000
_cell.length_c   1.000
_cell.angle_alpha   90.00
_cell.angle_beta   90.00
_cell.angle_gamma   90.00
#
_symmetry.space_group_name_H-M   'P 1'
#
loop_
_entity.id
_entity.type
_entity.pdbx_description
1 polymer ?
#
loop_
_entity_poly.entity_id
_entity_poly.type
_entity_poly.pdbx_seq_one_letter_code
_entity_poly.pdbx_strand_id
1 'polypeptide(L)'
;MVAAQTIIYNSLSNVNSALKDGLAIKNITAMTSDIIYYLGKTAEIARNDPALLLFVSQYQNYIGPHITALVSDISGFVLKEGDNMLADYNARDQLLRKIIQQLQIIDGLAYGAWSAMHWAAERGVLASANPFAKWINKDKNFAAQIISNAKFLRQ
;
A
#
# COMPACT_ATOMS: atom_id res chain seq x y z
N MET A 1 10.66 -4.34 -5.94
CA MET A 1 9.21 -4.67 -6.04
C MET A 1 8.96 -6.16 -6.26
N VAL A 2 9.59 -6.81 -7.24
CA VAL A 2 9.40 -8.27 -7.49
C VAL A 2 9.72 -9.11 -6.24
N ALA A 3 10.85 -8.84 -5.57
CA ALA A 3 11.20 -9.56 -4.34
C ALA A 3 10.14 -9.45 -3.24
N ALA A 4 9.52 -8.27 -3.07
CA ALA A 4 8.44 -8.07 -2.11
C ALA A 4 7.21 -8.92 -2.47
N GLN A 5 6.83 -8.96 -3.75
CA GLN A 5 5.73 -9.81 -4.21
C GLN A 5 6.00 -11.30 -3.93
N THR A 6 7.22 -11.77 -4.23
CA THR A 6 7.61 -13.17 -3.96
C THR A 6 7.53 -13.50 -2.48
N ILE A 7 8.07 -12.64 -1.61
CA ILE A 7 8.03 -12.86 -0.16
C ILE A 7 6.59 -12.90 0.35
N ILE A 8 5.73 -11.97 -0.10
CA ILE A 8 4.33 -11.90 0.33
C ILE A 8 3.53 -13.10 -0.16
N TYR A 9 3.78 -13.56 -1.38
CA TYR A 9 3.17 -14.78 -1.91
C TYR A 9 3.55 -16.03 -1.08
N ASN A 10 4.84 -16.17 -0.77
CA ASN A 10 5.33 -17.28 0.06
C ASN A 10 4.76 -17.20 1.48
N SER A 11 4.66 -16.00 2.04
CA SER A 11 4.02 -15.73 3.33
C SER A 11 2.55 -16.19 3.35
N LEU A 12 1.78 -15.88 2.31
CA LEU A 12 0.40 -16.36 2.19
C LEU A 12 0.35 -17.90 2.14
N SER A 13 1.23 -18.52 1.35
CA SER A 13 1.27 -19.99 1.26
C SER A 13 1.53 -20.63 2.63
N ASN A 14 2.49 -20.10 3.39
CA ASN A 14 2.83 -20.60 4.72
C ASN A 14 1.66 -20.44 5.70
N VAL A 15 1.00 -19.28 5.70
CA VAL A 15 -0.17 -19.05 6.56
C VAL A 15 -1.32 -19.97 6.17
N ASN A 16 -1.60 -20.14 4.87
CA ASN A 16 -2.69 -20.99 4.40
C ASN A 16 -2.50 -22.46 4.79
N SER A 17 -1.26 -22.96 4.77
CA SER A 17 -0.95 -24.30 5.28
C SER A 17 -1.17 -24.40 6.80
N ALA A 18 -0.96 -23.30 7.53
CA ALA A 18 -0.98 -23.27 8.99
C ALA A 18 -2.31 -22.87 9.64
N LEU A 19 -3.29 -22.47 8.83
CA LEU A 19 -4.56 -21.95 9.31
C LEU A 19 -5.70 -22.87 8.89
N LYS A 20 -6.60 -23.16 9.84
CA LYS A 20 -7.79 -23.98 9.60
C LYS A 20 -9.08 -23.16 9.53
N ASP A 21 -9.02 -21.85 9.81
CA ASP A 21 -10.16 -20.92 9.78
C ASP A 21 -10.32 -20.28 8.39
N GLY A 22 -11.41 -20.61 7.71
CA GLY A 22 -11.69 -20.14 6.36
C GLY A 22 -11.90 -18.62 6.24
N LEU A 23 -12.40 -17.93 7.27
CA LEU A 23 -12.68 -16.50 7.18
C LEU A 23 -11.38 -15.68 7.23
N ALA A 24 -10.48 -16.03 8.14
CA ALA A 24 -9.17 -15.40 8.25
C ALA A 24 -8.33 -15.64 6.98
N ILE A 25 -8.32 -16.87 6.46
CA ILE A 25 -7.64 -17.20 5.19
C ILE A 25 -8.16 -16.34 4.04
N LYS A 26 -9.50 -16.21 3.92
CA LYS A 26 -10.10 -15.39 2.86
C LYS A 26 -9.64 -13.94 2.93
N ASN A 27 -9.62 -13.35 4.11
CA ASN A 27 -9.18 -11.96 4.30
C ASN A 27 -7.70 -11.78 3.92
N ILE A 28 -6.83 -12.66 4.42
CA ILE A 28 -5.39 -12.65 4.13
C ILE A 28 -5.13 -12.83 2.62
N THR A 29 -5.89 -13.71 1.97
CA THR A 29 -5.78 -13.96 0.52
C THR A 29 -6.20 -12.73 -0.29
N ALA A 30 -7.29 -12.06 0.09
CA ALA A 30 -7.74 -10.83 -0.55
C ALA A 30 -6.68 -9.72 -0.45
N MET A 31 -6.23 -9.39 0.76
CA MET A 31 -5.18 -8.38 0.97
C MET A 31 -3.89 -8.71 0.24
N THR A 32 -3.46 -9.98 0.25
CA THR A 32 -2.26 -10.40 -0.48
C THR A 32 -2.40 -10.19 -1.99
N SER A 33 -3.57 -10.51 -2.54
CA SER A 33 -3.84 -10.33 -3.96
C SER A 33 -3.82 -8.86 -4.35
N ASP A 34 -4.43 -8.00 -3.54
CA ASP A 34 -4.45 -6.55 -3.74
C ASP A 34 -3.04 -5.96 -3.67
N ILE A 35 -2.23 -6.35 -2.67
CA ILE A 35 -0.83 -5.93 -2.57
C ILE A 35 -0.04 -6.34 -3.82
N ILE A 36 -0.11 -7.60 -4.23
CA ILE A 36 0.63 -8.09 -5.41
C ILE A 36 0.22 -7.31 -6.65
N TYR A 37 -1.09 -7.06 -6.81
CA TYR A 37 -1.63 -6.26 -7.90
C TYR A 37 -1.04 -4.84 -7.88
N TYR A 38 -1.14 -4.11 -6.77
CA TYR A 38 -0.63 -2.73 -6.67
C TYR A 38 0.88 -2.63 -6.85
N LEU A 39 1.65 -3.55 -6.26
CA LEU A 39 3.11 -3.61 -6.46
C LEU A 39 3.46 -3.90 -7.92
N GLY A 40 2.66 -4.73 -8.60
CA GLY A 40 2.78 -5.02 -10.03
C GLY A 40 2.53 -3.78 -10.90
N LYS A 41 1.42 -3.08 -10.67
CA LYS A 41 1.09 -1.83 -11.40
C LYS A 41 2.12 -0.73 -11.13
N THR A 42 2.61 -0.62 -9.90
CA THR A 42 3.68 0.33 -9.54
C THR A 42 4.97 0.02 -10.30
N ALA A 43 5.36 -1.26 -10.39
CA ALA A 43 6.53 -1.67 -11.16
C ALA A 43 6.35 -1.46 -12.68
N GLU A 44 5.13 -1.63 -13.20
CA GLU A 44 4.78 -1.33 -14.58
C GLU A 44 4.96 0.16 -14.90
N ILE A 45 4.40 1.05 -14.07
CA ILE A 45 4.53 2.51 -14.23
C ILE A 45 6.00 2.93 -14.17
N ALA A 46 6.78 2.39 -13.23
CA ALA A 46 8.21 2.70 -13.09
C ALA A 46 9.05 2.26 -14.30
N ARG A 47 8.66 1.18 -15.00
CA ARG A 47 9.33 0.74 -16.23
C ARG A 47 9.03 1.69 -17.39
N ASN A 48 7.82 2.23 -17.45
CA ASN A 48 7.40 3.14 -18.51
C ASN A 48 7.92 4.57 -18.30
N ASP A 49 8.09 5.00 -17.05
CA ASP A 49 8.66 6.31 -16.68
C ASP A 49 9.77 6.14 -15.62
N PRO A 50 11.05 6.04 -16.04
CA PRO A 50 12.18 5.85 -15.13
C PRO A 50 12.36 6.98 -14.11
N ALA A 51 11.84 8.20 -14.35
CA ALA A 51 11.94 9.28 -13.38
C ALA A 51 11.16 8.96 -12.10
N LEU A 52 10.18 8.05 -12.17
CA LEU A 52 9.39 7.62 -11.03
C LEU A 52 10.09 6.55 -10.15
N LEU A 53 11.28 6.07 -10.54
CA LEU A 53 12.03 5.08 -9.75
C LEU A 53 12.40 5.58 -8.34
N LEU A 54 12.57 6.89 -8.17
CA LEU A 54 12.84 7.49 -6.85
C LEU A 54 11.68 7.28 -5.89
N PHE A 55 10.43 7.38 -6.37
CA PHE A 55 9.24 7.10 -5.57
C PHE A 55 9.18 5.62 -5.19
N VAL A 56 9.50 4.72 -6.13
CA VAL A 56 9.58 3.28 -5.83
C VAL A 56 10.57 3.00 -4.70
N SER A 57 11.77 3.58 -4.76
CA SER A 57 12.79 3.42 -3.71
C SER A 57 12.28 3.90 -2.35
N GLN A 58 11.62 5.05 -2.30
CA GLN A 58 11.04 5.57 -1.07
C GLN A 58 9.98 4.62 -0.49
N TYR A 59 9.04 4.15 -1.30
CA TYR A 59 8.00 3.22 -0.85
C TYR A 59 8.57 1.85 -0.46
N GLN A 60 9.64 1.39 -1.10
CA GLN A 60 10.34 0.17 -0.69
C GLN A 60 10.92 0.29 0.73
N ASN A 61 11.45 1.46 1.10
CA ASN A 61 11.94 1.71 2.46
C ASN A 61 10.81 1.70 3.50
N TYR A 62 9.60 2.12 3.13
CA TYR A 62 8.44 2.02 4.01
C TYR A 62 7.90 0.59 4.10
N ILE A 63 7.82 -0.14 2.98
CA ILE A 63 7.23 -1.48 2.92
C ILE A 63 8.19 -2.54 3.50
N GLY A 64 9.50 -2.41 3.30
CA GLY A 64 10.50 -3.41 3.67
C GLY A 64 10.46 -3.85 5.15
N PRO A 65 10.42 -2.91 6.12
CA PRO A 65 10.29 -3.25 7.53
C PRO A 65 9.01 -4.05 7.84
N HIS A 66 7.88 -3.70 7.21
CA HIS A 66 6.61 -4.40 7.41
C HIS A 66 6.62 -5.81 6.82
N ILE A 67 7.26 -6.02 5.66
CA ILE A 67 7.47 -7.36 5.10
C ILE A 67 8.35 -8.21 6.03
N THR A 68 9.40 -7.61 6.59
CA THR A 68 10.30 -8.31 7.52
C THR A 68 9.56 -8.72 8.78
N ALA A 69 8.78 -7.81 9.36
CA ALA A 69 7.92 -8.09 10.52
C ALA A 69 6.88 -9.18 10.21
N LEU A 70 6.22 -9.09 9.05
CA LEU A 70 5.26 -10.10 8.57
C LEU A 70 5.88 -11.50 8.53
N VAL A 71 7.06 -11.65 7.92
CA VAL A 71 7.75 -12.95 7.84
C VAL A 71 8.11 -13.48 9.23
N SER A 72 8.55 -12.60 10.12
CA SER A 72 8.85 -12.96 11.52
C SER A 72 7.59 -13.43 12.26
N ASP A 73 6.48 -12.70 12.14
CA ASP A 73 5.21 -13.02 12.80
C ASP A 73 4.63 -14.35 12.25
N ILE A 74 4.73 -14.59 10.94
CA ILE A 74 4.31 -15.85 10.31
C ILE A 74 5.18 -17.01 10.80
N SER A 75 6.50 -16.83 10.85
CA SER A 75 7.41 -17.87 11.34
C SER A 75 7.07 -18.24 12.79
N GLY A 76 6.81 -17.24 13.64
CA GLY A 76 6.33 -17.46 15.00
C GLY A 76 4.98 -18.18 15.04
N PHE A 77 4.04 -17.82 14.16
CA PHE A 77 2.73 -18.45 14.07
C PHE A 77 2.82 -19.94 13.67
N VAL A 78 3.62 -20.27 12.65
CA VAL A 78 3.82 -21.64 12.17
C VAL A 78 4.47 -22.52 13.24
N LEU A 79 5.49 -22.01 13.95
CA LEU A 79 6.14 -22.73 15.05
C LEU A 79 5.15 -23.08 16.17
N LYS A 80 4.17 -22.20 16.42
CA LYS A 80 3.16 -22.39 17.46
C LYS A 80 2.01 -23.32 17.05
N GLU A 81 1.90 -23.67 15.77
CA GLU A 81 0.89 -24.64 15.31
C GLU A 81 1.28 -26.09 15.60
N GLY A 82 2.59 -26.39 15.65
CA GLY A 82 3.11 -27.76 15.86
C GLY A 82 3.22 -28.20 17.31
N ASP A 83 3.19 -27.29 18.28
CA ASP A 83 3.34 -27.56 19.71
C ASP A 83 1.99 -27.39 20.45
N ASN A 84 1.83 -28.02 21.62
CA ASN A 84 0.58 -28.23 22.38
C ASN A 84 -0.47 -27.07 22.25
N MET A 85 -1.34 -27.16 21.23
CA MET A 85 -2.25 -26.07 20.79
C MET A 85 -3.19 -25.53 21.87
N LEU A 86 -3.57 -26.35 22.86
CA LEU A 86 -4.56 -25.98 23.88
C LEU A 86 -4.03 -24.94 24.89
N ALA A 87 -2.72 -24.84 25.10
CA ALA A 87 -2.14 -23.93 26.08
C ALA A 87 -1.88 -22.51 25.55
N ASP A 88 -1.79 -22.33 24.21
CA ASP A 88 -1.26 -21.08 23.61
C ASP A 88 -2.17 -20.42 22.57
N TYR A 89 -3.49 -20.64 22.67
CA TYR A 89 -4.49 -20.01 21.79
C TYR A 89 -4.39 -18.48 21.78
N ASN A 90 -4.12 -17.86 22.93
CA ASN A 90 -4.02 -16.41 23.04
C ASN A 90 -2.82 -15.84 22.28
N ALA A 91 -1.63 -16.44 22.36
CA ALA A 91 -0.49 -15.95 21.59
C ALA A 91 -0.66 -16.21 20.09
N ARG A 92 -1.31 -17.32 19.72
CA ARG A 92 -1.67 -17.62 18.32
C ARG A 92 -2.57 -16.54 17.73
N ASP A 93 -3.65 -16.20 18.42
CA ASP A 93 -4.58 -15.16 17.96
C ASP A 93 -3.89 -13.79 17.92
N GLN A 94 -3.00 -13.50 18.86
CA GLN A 94 -2.20 -12.29 18.83
C GLN A 94 -1.27 -12.24 17.61
N LEU A 95 -0.59 -13.34 17.29
CA LEU A 95 0.27 -13.44 16.10
C LEU A 95 -0.55 -13.28 14.81
N LEU A 96 -1.71 -13.93 14.72
CA LEU A 96 -2.61 -13.78 13.58
C LEU A 96 -3.07 -12.32 13.40
N ARG A 97 -3.41 -11.63 14.48
CA ARG A 97 -3.75 -10.20 14.44
C ARG A 97 -2.58 -9.35 13.95
N LYS A 98 -1.35 -9.64 14.39
CA LYS A 98 -0.15 -8.94 13.90
C LYS A 98 0.07 -9.18 12.41
N ILE A 99 -0.07 -10.42 11.94
CA ILE A 99 0.02 -10.77 10.50
C ILE A 99 -0.98 -9.94 9.69
N ILE A 100 -2.25 -9.93 10.10
CA ILE A 100 -3.31 -9.14 9.44
C ILE A 100 -2.95 -7.65 9.45
N GLN A 101 -2.47 -7.13 10.59
CA GLN A 101 -2.07 -5.73 10.72
C GLN A 101 -0.92 -5.37 9.77
N GLN A 102 0.12 -6.21 9.67
CA GLN A 102 1.23 -5.95 8.74
C GLN A 102 0.73 -5.97 7.28
N LEU A 103 -0.14 -6.91 6.92
CA LEU A 103 -0.74 -6.97 5.59
C LEU A 103 -1.54 -5.71 5.27
N GLN A 104 -2.38 -5.23 6.18
CA GLN A 104 -3.14 -3.99 6.00
C GLN A 104 -2.24 -2.78 5.80
N ILE A 105 -1.13 -2.69 6.54
CA ILE A 105 -0.17 -1.59 6.37
C ILE A 105 0.50 -1.68 5.00
N ILE A 106 0.94 -2.87 4.60
CA ILE A 106 1.57 -3.09 3.29
C ILE A 106 0.59 -2.77 2.16
N ASP A 107 -0.67 -3.18 2.28
CA ASP A 107 -1.72 -2.90 1.30
C ASP A 107 -1.96 -1.40 1.13
N GLY A 108 -2.14 -0.67 2.24
CA GLY A 108 -2.28 0.78 2.21
C GLY A 108 -1.07 1.49 1.59
N LEU A 109 0.15 1.04 1.90
CA LEU A 109 1.38 1.57 1.30
C LEU A 109 1.49 1.24 -0.18
N ALA A 110 1.12 0.03 -0.61
CA ALA A 110 1.16 -0.40 -2.00
C ALA A 110 0.14 0.35 -2.85
N TYR A 111 -1.09 0.52 -2.34
CA TYR A 111 -2.11 1.35 -2.96
C TYR A 111 -1.68 2.82 -3.06
N GLY A 112 -1.09 3.36 -1.97
CA GLY A 112 -0.54 4.72 -1.94
C GLY A 112 0.57 4.92 -2.98
N ALA A 113 1.49 3.96 -3.10
CA ALA A 113 2.55 3.96 -4.10
C ALA A 113 1.99 3.97 -5.52
N TRP A 114 1.08 3.04 -5.81
CA TRP A 114 0.44 2.91 -7.12
C TRP A 114 -0.31 4.20 -7.49
N SER A 115 -1.18 4.69 -6.61
CA SER A 115 -2.01 5.86 -6.88
C SER A 115 -1.17 7.12 -7.06
N ALA A 116 -0.16 7.35 -6.21
CA ALA A 116 0.74 8.49 -6.34
C ALA A 116 1.50 8.45 -7.68
N MET A 117 2.05 7.28 -8.04
CA MET A 117 2.77 7.11 -9.30
C MET A 117 1.85 7.20 -10.53
N HIS A 118 0.63 6.69 -10.45
CA HIS A 118 -0.37 6.79 -11.52
C HIS A 118 -0.70 8.26 -11.82
N TRP A 119 -0.99 9.06 -10.79
CA TRP A 119 -1.25 10.49 -10.97
C TRP A 119 -0.02 11.28 -11.41
N ALA A 120 1.17 10.90 -10.96
CA ALA A 120 2.42 11.53 -11.39
C ALA A 120 2.72 11.24 -12.87
N ALA A 121 2.46 10.03 -13.34
CA ALA A 121 2.60 9.65 -14.74
C ALA A 121 1.58 10.39 -15.63
N GLU A 122 0.31 10.50 -15.20
CA GLU A 122 -0.73 11.18 -15.99
C GLU A 122 -0.54 12.70 -16.09
N ARG A 123 -0.10 13.35 -15.00
CA ARG A 123 0.06 14.81 -14.96
C ARG A 123 1.46 15.27 -15.35
N GLY A 124 2.40 14.34 -15.51
CA GLY A 124 3.82 14.58 -15.64
C GLY A 124 4.50 14.80 -14.29
N VAL A 125 5.69 14.20 -14.11
CA VAL A 125 6.48 14.23 -12.86
C VAL A 125 6.75 15.66 -12.39
N LEU A 126 7.01 16.58 -13.32
CA LEU A 126 7.30 17.99 -13.00
C LEU A 126 6.06 18.79 -12.56
N ALA A 127 4.86 18.48 -13.09
CA ALA A 127 3.64 19.15 -12.67
C ALA A 127 3.09 18.59 -11.35
N SER A 128 3.34 17.30 -11.08
CA SER A 128 3.01 16.64 -9.81
C SER A 128 3.99 16.97 -8.68
N ALA A 129 5.25 17.28 -9.00
CA ALA A 129 6.24 17.84 -8.08
C ALA A 129 6.13 19.36 -7.90
N ASN A 130 5.24 20.07 -8.61
CA ASN A 130 5.15 21.52 -8.57
C ASN A 130 4.44 22.02 -7.28
N PRO A 131 5.16 22.60 -6.30
CA PRO A 131 4.55 23.12 -5.07
C PRO A 131 3.67 24.36 -5.33
N PHE A 132 3.75 24.97 -6.52
CA PHE A 132 2.98 26.16 -6.91
C PHE A 132 1.62 25.84 -7.56
N ALA A 133 1.30 24.57 -7.84
CA ALA A 133 0.03 24.20 -8.46
C ALA A 133 -1.20 24.62 -7.62
N LYS A 134 -1.07 24.58 -6.27
CA LYS A 134 -2.12 25.07 -5.35
C LYS A 134 -2.33 26.58 -5.44
N TRP A 135 -1.28 27.35 -5.69
CA TRP A 135 -1.34 28.81 -5.80
C TRP A 135 -1.99 29.24 -7.11
N ILE A 136 -1.63 28.61 -8.23
CA ILE A 136 -2.25 28.87 -9.54
C ILE A 136 -3.76 28.60 -9.51
N ASN A 137 -4.20 27.51 -8.86
CA ASN A 137 -5.64 27.24 -8.73
C ASN A 137 -6.34 28.24 -7.79
N LYS A 138 -5.66 28.72 -6.74
CA LYS A 138 -6.21 29.74 -5.85
C LYS A 138 -6.40 31.07 -6.56
N ASP A 139 -5.44 31.47 -7.39
CA ASP A 139 -5.50 32.72 -8.17
C ASP A 139 -6.59 32.66 -9.26
N LYS A 140 -6.75 31.51 -9.93
CA LYS A 140 -7.86 31.30 -10.87
C LYS A 140 -9.21 31.41 -10.19
N ASN A 141 -9.36 30.83 -8.99
CA ASN A 141 -10.59 30.93 -8.22
C ASN A 141 -10.85 32.37 -7.74
N PHE A 142 -9.80 33.10 -7.35
CA PHE A 142 -9.91 34.50 -6.94
C PHE A 142 -10.30 35.40 -8.11
N ALA A 143 -9.69 35.22 -9.28
CA ALA A 143 -10.05 35.93 -10.50
C ALA A 143 -11.48 35.63 -10.95
N ALA A 144 -11.91 34.36 -10.87
CA ALA A 144 -13.29 33.98 -11.18
C ALA A 144 -14.30 34.61 -10.19
N GLN A 145 -13.96 34.70 -8.91
CA GLN A 145 -14.76 35.39 -7.90
C GLN A 145 -14.83 36.90 -8.17
N ILE A 146 -13.72 37.55 -8.54
CA ILE A 146 -13.71 38.97 -8.92
C ILE A 146 -14.60 39.21 -10.15
N ILE A 147 -14.48 38.38 -11.19
CA ILE A 147 -15.29 38.50 -12.41
C ILE A 147 -16.78 38.26 -12.11
N SER A 148 -17.09 37.28 -11.26
CA SER A 148 -18.47 37.00 -10.86
C SER A 148 -19.05 38.15 -10.03
N ASN A 149 -18.33 38.63 -9.02
CA ASN A 149 -18.76 39.74 -8.18
C ASN A 149 -18.87 41.06 -8.96
N ALA A 150 -17.95 41.31 -9.89
CA ALA A 150 -18.00 42.48 -10.77
C ALA A 150 -19.20 42.46 -11.73
N LYS A 151 -19.68 41.26 -12.14
CA LYS A 151 -20.94 41.12 -12.89
C LYS A 151 -22.17 41.47 -12.05
N PHE A 152 -22.18 41.14 -10.75
CA PHE A 152 -23.28 41.46 -9.84
C PHE A 152 -23.34 42.95 -9.44
N LEU A 153 -22.23 43.69 -9.58
CA LEU A 153 -22.16 45.14 -9.29
C LEU A 153 -22.60 46.04 -10.47
N ARG A 154 -23.02 45.45 -11.61
CA ARG A 154 -23.53 46.19 -12.79
C ARG A 154 -25.05 46.07 -12.99
N GLN A 155 -25.80 45.70 -11.95
CA GLN A 155 -27.26 45.79 -11.90
C GLN A 155 -27.70 46.90 -10.94
#